data_AF-F4FXZ2-F1
#
_entry.id   AF-F4FXZ2-F1
#
_cell.length_a   1.000
_cell.length_b   1.000
_cell.length_c   1.000
_cell.angle_alpha   90.00
_cell.angle_beta   90.00
_cell.angle_gamma   90.00
#
_symmetry.space_group_name_H-M   'P 1'
#
loop_
_entity.id
_entity.type
_entity.pdbx_description
1 polymer ?
#
loop_
_entity_poly.entity_id
_entity_poly.type
_entity_poly.pdbx_seq_one_letter_code
_entity_poly.pdbx_strand_id
1 'polypeptide(L)'
;MLVRMNEKEFSNVLSILKSLVYEYNTRIKEHGIYLKPFHVVYKKQKRYIYIGKYWYKLEKINGKLKWIYLGRAKPLMLLPDPPYIPDTTIVKEESGYVFDDSILNQLKGHIALQPFR
;
A
#
# COMPACT_ATOMS: atom_id res chain seq x y z
N MET A 1 -1.76 0.13 -19.17
CA MET A 1 -0.72 -0.60 -19.96
C MET A 1 0.24 -1.25 -18.98
N LEU A 2 0.74 -2.47 -19.22
CA LEU A 2 1.72 -3.09 -18.33
C LEU A 2 3.11 -2.48 -18.56
N VAL A 3 3.76 -2.03 -17.48
CA VAL A 3 5.11 -1.45 -17.49
C VAL A 3 6.05 -2.40 -16.75
N ARG A 4 7.28 -2.48 -17.25
CA ARG A 4 8.37 -3.21 -16.61
C ARG A 4 9.30 -2.25 -15.90
N MET A 5 9.69 -2.58 -14.68
CA MET A 5 10.70 -1.85 -13.90
C MET A 5 11.82 -2.77 -13.45
N ASN A 6 13.00 -2.18 -13.31
CA ASN A 6 14.09 -2.77 -12.56
C ASN A 6 13.84 -2.67 -11.05
N GLU A 7 14.72 -3.28 -10.25
CA GLU A 7 14.57 -3.35 -8.81
C GLU A 7 14.67 -1.98 -8.11
N LYS A 8 15.50 -1.07 -8.61
CA LYS A 8 15.67 0.27 -8.04
C LYS A 8 14.40 1.11 -8.24
N GLU A 9 13.87 1.12 -9.46
CA GLU A 9 12.62 1.81 -9.79
C GLU A 9 11.45 1.28 -8.98
N PHE A 10 11.34 -0.05 -8.88
CA PHE A 10 10.32 -0.71 -8.08
C PHE A 10 10.44 -0.34 -6.59
N SER A 11 11.65 -0.34 -6.03
CA SER A 11 11.88 0.02 -4.63
C SER A 11 11.45 1.46 -4.34
N ASN A 12 11.75 2.39 -5.25
CA ASN A 12 11.33 3.79 -5.14
C ASN A 12 9.81 3.93 -5.15
N VAL A 13 9.12 3.30 -6.12
CA VAL A 13 7.66 3.29 -6.21
C VAL A 13 7.03 2.70 -4.94
N LEU A 14 7.54 1.55 -4.49
CA LEU A 14 7.06 0.88 -3.29
C LEU A 14 7.24 1.76 -2.04
N SER A 15 8.36 2.47 -1.94
CA SER A 15 8.65 3.38 -0.82
C SER A 15 7.65 4.53 -0.77
N ILE A 16 7.39 5.18 -1.92
CA ILE A 16 6.42 6.28 -2.02
C ILE A 16 5.02 5.80 -1.61
N LEU A 17 4.57 4.68 -2.18
CA LEU A 17 3.25 4.13 -1.90
C LEU A 17 3.09 3.72 -0.42
N LYS A 18 4.15 3.19 0.21
CA LYS A 18 4.17 2.91 1.65
C LYS A 18 4.09 4.19 2.48
N SER A 19 4.82 5.25 2.11
CA SER A 19 4.79 6.54 2.81
C SER A 19 3.37 7.09 2.89
N LEU A 20 2.63 7.08 1.77
CA LEU A 20 1.24 7.53 1.73
C LEU A 20 0.36 6.79 2.75
N VAL A 21 0.53 5.47 2.87
CA VAL A 21 -0.22 4.68 3.86
C VAL A 21 0.23 4.97 5.29
N TYR A 22 1.53 5.16 5.53
CA TYR A 22 2.05 5.50 6.85
C TYR A 22 1.61 6.89 7.33
N GLU A 23 1.62 7.88 6.44
CA GLU A 23 1.11 9.22 6.71
C GLU A 23 -0.39 9.18 7.05
N TYR A 24 -1.17 8.44 6.26
CA TYR A 24 -2.59 8.22 6.55
C TYR A 24 -2.79 7.54 7.91
N ASN A 25 -2.08 6.45 8.18
CA ASN A 25 -2.18 5.72 9.45
C ASN A 25 -1.78 6.57 10.67
N THR A 26 -0.85 7.51 10.50
CA THR A 26 -0.46 8.45 11.56
C THR A 26 -1.64 9.37 11.95
N ARG A 27 -2.48 9.74 10.98
CA ARG A 27 -3.64 10.63 11.19
C ARG A 27 -4.84 9.93 11.83
N ILE A 28 -4.88 8.60 11.83
CA ILE A 28 -6.02 7.80 12.33
C ILE A 28 -5.63 6.87 13.49
N LYS A 29 -4.41 6.99 14.01
CA LYS A 29 -3.80 6.04 14.96
C LYS A 29 -4.60 5.91 16.26
N GLU A 30 -5.29 6.96 16.67
CA GLU A 30 -6.14 7.04 17.86
C GLU A 30 -7.34 6.09 17.79
N HIS A 31 -7.76 5.68 16.60
CA HIS A 31 -8.83 4.72 16.42
C HIS A 31 -8.36 3.26 16.61
N GLY A 32 -7.06 3.02 16.74
CA GLY A 32 -6.48 1.67 16.79
C GLY A 32 -6.72 0.85 15.53
N ILE A 33 -7.08 1.51 14.43
CA ILE A 33 -7.35 0.92 13.11
C ILE A 33 -6.30 1.41 12.14
N TYR A 34 -5.81 0.50 11.30
CA TYR A 34 -4.71 0.76 10.39
C TYR A 34 -4.97 0.11 9.04
N LEU A 35 -4.60 0.81 7.99
CA LEU A 35 -4.54 0.27 6.65
C LEU A 35 -3.19 -0.43 6.45
N LYS A 36 -3.20 -1.69 6.00
CA LYS A 36 -1.99 -2.50 5.84
C LYS A 36 -1.10 -1.91 4.73
N PRO A 37 0.12 -1.45 5.04
CA PRO A 37 0.98 -0.78 4.06
C PRO A 37 1.42 -1.69 2.92
N PHE A 38 1.67 -2.97 3.19
CA PHE A 38 2.03 -3.93 2.14
C PHE A 38 1.62 -5.36 2.52
N HIS A 39 1.24 -6.14 1.52
CA HIS A 39 0.99 -7.58 1.64
C HIS A 39 1.59 -8.29 0.43
N VAL A 40 2.44 -9.27 0.69
CA VAL A 40 3.08 -10.09 -0.34
C VAL A 40 2.46 -11.48 -0.33
N VAL A 41 2.03 -11.94 -1.51
CA VAL A 41 1.57 -13.31 -1.73
C VAL A 41 2.54 -13.99 -2.70
N TYR A 42 2.98 -15.19 -2.33
CA TYR A 42 3.85 -16.02 -3.17
C TYR A 42 3.00 -17.09 -3.84
N LYS A 43 3.03 -17.17 -5.16
CA LYS A 43 2.33 -18.22 -5.91
C LYS A 43 3.21 -18.68 -7.07
N LYS A 44 3.62 -19.95 -7.04
CA LYS A 44 4.65 -20.50 -7.92
C LYS A 44 5.93 -19.64 -7.81
N GLN A 45 6.51 -19.23 -8.94
CA GLN A 45 7.70 -18.37 -9.01
C GLN A 45 7.37 -16.87 -9.03
N LYS A 46 6.10 -16.49 -8.81
CA LYS A 46 5.64 -15.09 -8.88
C LYS A 46 5.37 -14.52 -7.48
N ARG A 47 5.75 -13.26 -7.28
CA ARG A 47 5.41 -12.48 -6.08
C ARG A 47 4.35 -11.44 -6.43
N TYR A 48 3.23 -11.44 -5.71
CA TYR A 48 2.11 -10.52 -5.88
C TYR A 48 2.11 -9.55 -4.71
N ILE A 49 2.16 -8.25 -4.99
CA ILE A 49 2.27 -7.22 -3.95
C ILE A 49 1.04 -6.33 -3.99
N TYR A 50 0.38 -6.21 -2.84
CA TYR A 50 -0.80 -5.39 -2.59
C TYR A 50 -0.45 -4.31 -1.57
N ILE A 51 -0.85 -3.07 -1.82
CA ILE A 51 -0.58 -1.92 -0.94
C ILE A 51 -1.90 -1.29 -0.53
N GLY A 52 -2.07 -1.06 0.77
CA GLY A 52 -3.22 -0.34 1.30
C GLY A 52 -4.58 -0.96 1.00
N LYS A 53 -4.66 -2.29 0.92
CA LYS A 53 -5.89 -3.02 0.54
C LYS A 53 -6.68 -3.58 1.71
N TYR A 54 -6.07 -3.72 2.87
CA TYR A 54 -6.61 -4.51 3.97
C TYR A 54 -6.55 -3.72 5.25
N TRP A 55 -7.68 -3.69 5.97
CA TRP A 55 -7.79 -3.01 7.25
C TRP A 55 -7.52 -3.97 8.39
N TYR A 56 -6.84 -3.46 9.41
CA TYR A 56 -6.55 -4.19 10.63
C TYR A 56 -6.82 -3.34 11.86
N LYS A 57 -7.28 -3.99 12.93
CA LYS A 57 -7.34 -3.41 14.27
C LYS A 57 -6.15 -3.89 15.09
N LEU A 58 -5.53 -2.99 15.83
CA LEU A 58 -4.53 -3.32 16.83
C LEU A 58 -5.21 -3.41 18.20
N GLU A 59 -5.22 -4.60 18.81
CA GLU A 59 -5.78 -4.81 20.14
C GLU A 59 -4.74 -5.40 21.10
N LYS A 60 -4.88 -5.11 22.39
CA LYS A 60 -4.07 -5.72 23.45
C LYS A 60 -4.89 -6.82 24.13
N ILE A 61 -4.55 -8.08 23.86
CA ILE A 61 -5.23 -9.25 24.43
C ILE A 61 -4.24 -10.00 25.33
N ASN A 62 -4.56 -10.12 26.62
CA ASN A 62 -3.71 -10.75 27.63
C ASN A 62 -2.27 -10.18 27.64
N GLY A 63 -2.15 -8.85 27.58
CA GLY A 63 -0.85 -8.17 27.55
C GLY A 63 -0.14 -8.17 26.19
N LYS A 64 -0.59 -8.98 25.22
CA LYS A 64 0.04 -9.11 23.90
C LYS A 64 -0.71 -8.28 22.84
N LEU A 65 0.04 -7.58 21.99
CA LEU A 65 -0.52 -6.91 20.83
C LEU A 65 -0.94 -7.94 19.77
N LYS A 66 -2.16 -7.81 19.26
CA LYS A 66 -2.69 -8.62 18.16
C LYS A 66 -3.25 -7.74 17.07
N TRP A 67 -2.95 -8.12 15.83
CA TRP A 67 -3.51 -7.53 14.63
C TRP A 67 -4.72 -8.36 14.19
N ILE A 68 -5.90 -7.76 14.20
CA ILE A 68 -7.17 -8.40 13.82
C ILE A 68 -7.56 -7.90 12.43
N TYR A 69 -7.74 -8.81 11.49
CA TYR A 69 -8.15 -8.47 10.13
C TYR A 69 -9.62 -7.99 10.10
N LEU A 70 -9.89 -6.85 9.47
CA LEU A 70 -11.21 -6.23 9.38
C LEU A 70 -11.85 -6.29 7.98
N GLY A 71 -11.12 -6.77 6.96
CA GLY A 71 -11.60 -6.80 5.58
C GLY A 71 -10.95 -5.77 4.66
N ARG A 72 -11.56 -5.55 3.50
CA ARG A 72 -11.10 -4.61 2.46
C ARG A 72 -11.84 -3.26 2.49
N ALA A 73 -13.07 -3.23 3.00
CA ALA A 73 -13.87 -2.01 3.07
C ALA A 73 -13.43 -1.13 4.26
N LYS A 74 -13.59 0.20 4.10
CA LYS A 74 -13.33 1.17 5.18
C LYS A 74 -14.23 0.83 6.38
N PRO A 75 -13.67 0.49 7.56
CA PRO A 75 -14.44 -0.13 8.64
C PRO A 75 -15.29 0.87 9.43
N LEU A 76 -14.94 2.15 9.40
CA LEU A 76 -15.65 3.21 10.10
C LEU A 76 -15.90 4.39 9.16
N MET A 77 -17.14 4.88 9.10
CA MET A 77 -17.50 6.00 8.21
C MET A 77 -16.80 7.31 8.59
N LEU A 78 -16.55 7.53 9.89
CA LEU A 78 -15.91 8.73 10.41
C LEU A 78 -14.44 8.87 10.02
N LEU A 79 -13.78 7.78 9.59
CA LEU A 79 -12.39 7.84 9.16
C LEU A 79 -12.29 8.61 7.85
N PRO A 80 -11.26 9.47 7.68
CA PRO A 80 -11.00 10.10 6.40
C PRO A 80 -10.80 9.04 5.33
N ASP A 81 -11.03 9.39 4.07
CA ASP A 81 -10.82 8.43 2.99
C ASP A 81 -9.34 8.03 2.88
N PRO A 82 -9.06 6.74 2.64
CA PRO A 82 -7.70 6.26 2.49
C PRO A 82 -7.05 6.89 1.24
N PRO A 83 -5.71 6.95 1.19
CA PRO A 83 -5.03 7.37 -0.03
C PRO A 83 -5.48 6.49 -1.20
N TYR A 84 -5.74 7.09 -2.35
CA TYR A 84 -6.04 6.32 -3.55
C TYR A 84 -4.80 5.51 -3.93
N ILE A 85 -4.92 4.19 -3.87
CA ILE A 85 -3.87 3.25 -4.29
C ILE A 85 -4.50 2.34 -5.35
N PRO A 86 -3.95 2.31 -6.57
CA PRO A 86 -4.52 1.53 -7.65
C PRO A 86 -4.73 0.07 -7.25
N ASP A 87 -5.82 -0.52 -7.74
CA ASP A 87 -6.11 -1.95 -7.55
C ASP A 87 -5.29 -2.82 -8.49
N THR A 88 -3.99 -2.59 -8.42
CA THR A 88 -2.99 -3.19 -9.28
C THR A 88 -2.20 -4.18 -8.47
N THR A 89 -2.01 -5.37 -9.04
CA THR A 89 -1.09 -6.34 -8.46
C THR A 89 0.26 -6.18 -9.10
N ILE A 90 1.30 -5.91 -8.30
CA ILE A 90 2.67 -5.88 -8.80
C ILE A 90 3.20 -7.31 -8.80
N VAL A 91 3.62 -7.79 -9.96
CA VAL A 91 4.12 -9.14 -10.17
C VAL A 91 5.63 -9.09 -10.34
N LYS A 92 6.39 -9.73 -9.45
CA LYS A 92 7.81 -10.02 -9.73
C LYS A 92 7.94 -11.25 -10.60
N GLU A 93 8.73 -11.14 -11.66
CA GLU A 93 9.21 -12.21 -12.53
C GLU A 93 10.75 -12.24 -12.53
N GLU A 94 11.39 -13.23 -13.14
CA GLU A 94 12.86 -13.37 -13.14
C GLU A 94 13.59 -12.17 -13.74
N SER A 95 12.98 -11.51 -14.74
CA SER A 95 13.56 -10.38 -15.47
C SER A 95 13.18 -9.00 -14.93
N GLY A 96 12.41 -8.91 -13.84
CA GLY A 96 12.02 -7.62 -13.24
C GLY A 96 10.64 -7.61 -12.61
N TYR A 97 10.06 -6.42 -12.50
CA TYR A 97 8.74 -6.19 -11.92
C TYR A 97 7.76 -5.72 -13.00
N VAL A 98 6.60 -6.36 -13.08
CA VAL A 98 5.50 -6.00 -14.00
C VAL A 98 4.34 -5.41 -13.18
N PHE A 99 3.82 -4.27 -13.62
CA PHE A 99 2.71 -3.58 -12.95
C PHE A 99 1.94 -2.71 -13.96
N ASP A 100 0.74 -2.28 -13.58
CA ASP A 100 -0.11 -1.42 -14.41
C ASP A 100 0.35 0.05 -14.37
N ASP A 101 0.36 0.72 -15.53
CA ASP A 101 0.81 2.11 -15.72
C ASP A 101 -0.05 3.13 -14.97
N SER A 102 -1.27 2.75 -14.56
CA SER A 102 -2.17 3.58 -13.79
C SER A 102 -1.52 4.10 -12.48
N ILE A 103 -0.62 3.32 -11.88
CA ILE A 103 0.21 3.75 -10.74
C ILE A 103 1.19 4.87 -11.14
N LEU A 104 1.86 4.75 -12.28
CA LEU A 104 2.88 5.73 -12.70
C LEU A 104 2.27 7.07 -13.06
N ASN A 105 1.11 7.06 -13.72
CA ASN A 105 0.40 8.28 -14.07
C ASN A 105 -0.02 9.05 -12.80
N GLN A 106 -0.43 8.34 -11.75
CA GLN A 106 -0.76 8.94 -10.46
C GLN A 106 0.48 9.49 -9.73
N LEU A 107 1.58 8.74 -9.72
CA LEU A 107 2.83 9.17 -9.09
C LEU A 107 3.41 10.42 -9.75
N LYS A 108 3.32 10.51 -11.10
CA LYS A 108 3.70 11.74 -11.83
C LYS A 108 2.85 12.94 -11.40
N GLY A 109 1.55 12.74 -11.18
CA GLY A 109 0.66 13.78 -10.65
C GLY A 109 1.02 14.20 -9.22
N HIS A 110 1.40 13.25 -8.36
CA HIS A 110 1.82 13.56 -6.97
C HIS A 110 3.16 14.30 -6.90
N ILE A 111 4.13 13.91 -7.75
CA ILE A 111 5.45 14.55 -7.85
C ILE A 111 5.32 15.96 -8.47
N ALA A 112 4.41 16.17 -9.42
CA ALA A 112 4.17 17.49 -10.02
C ALA A 112 3.47 18.48 -9.06
N LEU A 113 2.75 17.98 -8.05
CA LEU A 113 2.04 18.81 -7.05
C LEU A 113 2.88 19.12 -5.81
N GLN A 114 4.04 18.50 -5.66
CA GLN A 114 5.02 18.80 -4.61
C GLN A 114 6.27 19.36 -5.29
N PRO A 115 6.31 20.66 -5.66
CA PRO A 115 7.58 21.25 -6.04
C PRO A 115 8.51 21.08 -4.83
N PHE A 116 9.66 20.45 -5.07
CA PHE A 116 10.75 20.38 -4.09
C PHE A 116 10.90 21.76 -3.45
N ARG A 117 10.59 21.83 -2.15
CA ARG A 117 10.98 22.93 -1.28
C ARG A 117 12.24 22.53 -0.53
#